data_AF-A0A925KLX3-F1
#
_entry.id   AF-A0A925KLX3-F1
#
_cell.length_a   1.000
_cell.length_b   1.000
_cell.length_c   1.000
_cell.angle_alpha   90.00
_cell.angle_beta   90.00
_cell.angle_gamma   90.00
#
_symmetry.space_group_name_H-M   'P 1'
#
loop_
_entity.id
_entity.type
_entity.pdbx_description
1 polymer ?
#
loop_
_entity_poly.entity_id
_entity_poly.type
_entity_poly.pdbx_seq_one_letter_code
_entity_poly.pdbx_strand_id
1 'polypeptide(L)' 'MMHADGAAAAPLLEVRDLSLRIAQRTLIESLSLRVNTGELWCILGANGA' A
#
# COMPACT_ATOMS: atom_id res chain seq x y z
N MET A 1 -16.34 9.70 -24.76
CA MET A 1 -16.45 8.65 -23.73
C MET A 1 -15.90 9.24 -22.45
N MET A 2 -16.80 9.78 -21.63
CA MET A 2 -16.49 10.54 -20.42
C MET A 2 -16.96 9.64 -19.26
N HIS A 3 -16.03 8.94 -18.61
CA HIS A 3 -16.35 8.21 -17.38
C HIS A 3 -16.49 9.24 -16.26
N ALA A 4 -17.63 9.21 -15.59
CA ALA A 4 -18.01 10.15 -14.55
C ALA A 4 -17.03 10.10 -13.36
N ASP A 5 -16.51 11.27 -13.01
CA ASP A 5 -15.83 11.56 -11.76
C ASP A 5 -16.90 11.94 -10.73
N GLY A 6 -16.98 11.24 -9.59
CA GLY A 6 -18.06 11.46 -8.62
C GLY A 6 -18.09 10.56 -7.39
N ALA A 7 -17.42 9.42 -7.45
CA ALA A 7 -16.94 8.70 -6.27
C ALA A 7 -15.52 8.26 -6.63
N ALA A 8 -14.50 8.76 -5.94
CA ALA A 8 -13.13 8.32 -6.18
C ALA A 8 -13.13 6.79 -6.18
N ALA A 9 -12.79 6.18 -7.32
CA ALA A 9 -12.86 4.74 -7.50
C ALA A 9 -12.14 4.05 -6.32
N ALA A 10 -12.72 2.95 -5.84
CA ALA A 10 -12.10 2.17 -4.76
C ALA A 10 -10.66 1.82 -5.17
N PRO A 11 -9.69 1.93 -4.24
CA PRO A 11 -8.31 1.63 -4.57
C PRO A 11 -8.18 0.17 -4.99
N LEU A 12 -7.21 -0.11 -5.87
CA LEU A 12 -6.90 -1.47 -6.29
C LEU A 12 -6.32 -2.28 -5.11
N LEU A 13 -5.52 -1.62 -4.28
CA LEU A 13 -4.99 -2.16 -3.03
C LEU A 13 -5.06 -1.09 -1.96
N GLU A 14 -5.55 -1.47 -0.78
CA GLU A 14 -5.47 -0.64 0.40
C GLU A 14 -5.04 -1.49 1.59
N VAL A 15 -4.02 -1.01 2.27
CA VAL A 15 -3.45 -1.58 3.48
C VAL A 15 -3.56 -0.52 4.56
N ARG A 16 -4.05 -0.90 5.74
CA ARG A 16 -4.24 -0.01 6.88
C ARG A 16 -3.58 -0.64 8.10
N ASP A 17 -2.65 0.09 8.70
CA ASP A 17 -1.95 -0.25 9.93
C ASP A 17 -1.38 -1.69 9.96
N LEU A 18 -0.82 -2.13 8.83
CA LEU A 18 -0.24 -3.46 8.70
C LEU A 18 1.00 -3.59 9.57
N SER A 19 1.03 -4.62 10.40
CA SER A 19 2.22 -5.04 11.13
C SER A 19 2.70 -6.41 10.64
N LEU A 20 4.02 -6.59 10.61
CA LEU A 20 4.68 -7.84 10.24
C LEU A 20 5.74 -8.18 11.27
N ARG A 21 5.64 -9.38 11.85
CA ARG A 21 6.61 -9.93 12.80
C ARG A 21 7.01 -11.33 12.39
N ILE A 22 8.32 -11.59 12.36
CA ILE A 22 8.89 -12.92 12.14
C ILE A 22 9.63 -13.31 13.41
N ALA A 23 9.17 -14.39 14.05
CA ALA A 23 9.66 -14.83 15.35
C ALA A 23 9.67 -13.67 16.38
N GLN A 24 10.83 -13.30 16.90
CA GLN A 24 11.00 -12.23 17.89
C GLN A 24 11.26 -10.85 17.27
N ARG A 25 11.36 -10.74 15.94
CA ARG A 25 11.71 -9.50 15.26
C ARG A 25 10.51 -8.88 14.55
N THR A 26 10.19 -7.64 14.89
CA THR A 26 9.25 -6.81 14.12
C THR A 26 9.96 -6.27 12.88
N LEU A 27 9.36 -6.51 11.71
CA LEU A 27 9.87 -6.04 10.42
C LEU A 27 9.09 -4.83 9.92
N ILE A 28 7.78 -4.82 10.13
CA ILE A 28 6.92 -3.67 9.84
C ILE A 28 6.11 -3.40 11.10
N GLU A 29 6.25 -2.20 11.66
CA GLU A 29 5.51 -1.77 12.85
C GLU A 29 4.09 -1.34 12.50
N SER A 30 3.95 -0.42 11.54
CA SER A 30 2.66 0.01 10.99
C SER A 30 2.85 0.57 9.58
N LEU A 31 2.29 -0.12 8.58
CA LEU A 31 2.28 0.32 7.19
C LEU A 31 0.84 0.60 6.74
N SER A 32 0.61 1.83 6.28
CA SER A 32 -0.60 2.21 5.56
C SER A 32 -0.21 2.61 4.13
N LEU A 33 -0.77 1.91 3.15
CA LEU A 33 -0.45 2.08 1.72
C LEU A 33 -1.73 1.99 0.90
N ARG A 34 -1.86 2.87 -0.09
CA ARG A 34 -2.96 2.84 -1.06
C ARG A 34 -2.39 2.87 -2.47
N VAL A 35 -2.83 1.95 -3.31
CA VAL A 35 -2.49 1.89 -4.73
C VAL A 35 -3.78 2.00 -5.53
N ASN A 36 -3.88 3.03 -6.36
CA ASN A 36 -5.02 3.25 -7.25
C ASN A 36 -4.78 2.61 -8.62
N THR A 37 -5.85 2.38 -9.38
CA THR A 37 -5.76 1.82 -10.73
C THR A 37 -4.92 2.72 -11.64
N GLY A 38 -3.93 2.14 -12.32
CA GLY A 38 -3.06 2.85 -13.27
C GLY A 38 -1.80 3.45 -12.66
N GLU A 39 -1.62 3.40 -11.34
CA GLU A 39 -0.39 3.84 -10.69
C GLU A 39 0.74 2.81 -10.85
N LEU A 40 1.97 3.31 -11.04
CA LEU A 40 3.20 2.52 -11.00
C LEU A 40 3.98 2.87 -9.75
N TRP A 41 4.11 1.91 -8.83
CA TRP A 41 4.78 2.09 -7.55
C TRP A 41 6.16 1.44 -7.52
N CYS A 42 7.08 2.07 -6.79
CA CYS A 42 8.41 1.54 -6.48
C CYS A 42 8.60 1.58 -4.96
N ILE A 43 9.01 0.45 -4.38
CA ILE A 43 9.39 0.34 -2.98
C ILE A 43 10.91 0.20 -2.94
N LEU A 44 11.56 1.06 -2.15
CA LEU A 44 13.01 1.15 -2.06
C LEU A 44 13.43 1.04 -0.59
N GLY A 45 14.60 0.43 -0.36
CA GLY A 45 15.16 0.29 0.97
C GLY A 45 16.52 -0.40 0.93
N ALA A 46 17.26 -0.26 2.03
CA ALA A 46 18.44 -1.10 2.25
C ALA A 46 18.02 -2.57 2.41
N ASN A 47 18.95 -3.50 2.23
CA ASN A 47 18.66 -4.91 2.45
C ASN A 47 18.11 -5.16 3.86
N GLY A 48 16.92 -5.76 3.93
CA GLY A 48 16.23 -6.06 5.18
C GLY A 48 15.34 -4.95 5.73
N ALA A 49 15.10 -3.89 4.95
CA ALA A 49 13.99 -2.95 5.14
C ALA A 49 12.65 -3.57 4.70
#